data_AF-A0A7J6B367-F1
#
_entry.id   AF-A0A7J6B367-F1
#
_cell.length_a   1.000
_cell.length_b   1.000
_cell.length_c   1.000
_cell.angle_alpha   90.00
_cell.angle_beta   90.00
_cell.angle_gamma   90.00
#
_symmetry.space_group_name_H-M   'P 1'
#
loop_
_entity.id
_entity.type
_entity.pdbx_description
1 polymer ?
#
loop_
_entity_poly.entity_id
_entity_poly.type
_entity_poly.pdbx_seq_one_letter_code
_entity_poly.pdbx_strand_id
1 'polypeptide(L)'
;MLCGNRNGDLICLMCFSVMFAGVATEPVRRPPPTFEIIEKGNYLNFSASAPESTVPHCWKYVFQYRKCNEEQFTVYANEDDGWSVQVQYDAACKYIVQVQAKYDTRYCGEIEQDSDVSDPVYFGQNGDPNLPSKVAMIAIPVILCFCLIVAIVLFRRHKEKFLPKVPTPSNFFKDMFDSNKEMTKSLNVGEIYVPNEEVVEEVHVEPTTSHLSEYNQ
;
A
#
# COMPACT_ATOMS: atom_id res chain seq x y z
N MET A 1 62.61 2.30 -78.76
CA MET A 1 63.80 2.94 -79.37
C MET A 1 64.76 3.23 -78.22
N LEU A 2 65.90 2.50 -78.18
CA LEU A 2 67.23 2.79 -77.58
C LEU A 2 67.29 3.72 -76.35
N CYS A 3 67.88 3.44 -75.18
CA CYS A 3 68.99 2.59 -74.68
C CYS A 3 68.71 2.33 -73.18
N GLY A 4 69.32 1.44 -72.40
CA GLY A 4 70.57 0.69 -72.45
C GLY A 4 70.92 0.38 -71.00
N ASN A 5 71.18 -0.90 -70.70
CA ASN A 5 71.49 -1.43 -69.38
C ASN A 5 72.87 -0.97 -68.88
N ARG A 6 72.97 -0.43 -67.65
CA ARG A 6 74.19 -0.57 -66.83
C ARG A 6 73.95 -0.21 -65.34
N ASN A 7 74.19 -1.22 -64.51
CA ASN A 7 74.76 -1.18 -63.16
C ASN A 7 74.16 -0.27 -62.08
N GLY A 8 73.72 -0.95 -61.01
CA GLY A 8 74.26 -0.72 -59.67
C GLY A 8 73.49 0.30 -58.86
N ASP A 9 72.77 -0.22 -57.86
CA ASP A 9 72.55 0.43 -56.57
C ASP A 9 72.10 1.89 -56.61
N LEU A 10 70.86 2.13 -57.01
CA LEU A 10 70.07 3.22 -56.46
C LEU A 10 68.60 2.95 -56.77
N ILE A 11 67.71 3.28 -55.84
CA ILE A 11 66.25 3.08 -55.92
C ILE A 11 65.78 1.69 -55.43
N CYS A 12 66.39 1.18 -54.35
CA CYS A 12 65.64 0.46 -53.32
C CYS A 12 65.18 1.44 -52.22
N LEU A 13 64.73 2.63 -52.64
CA LEU A 13 64.37 3.76 -51.75
C LEU A 13 62.96 4.30 -52.01
N MET A 14 62.17 3.62 -52.85
CA MET A 14 60.82 4.05 -53.23
C MET A 14 59.84 2.87 -53.18
N CYS A 15 59.81 2.15 -52.05
CA CYS A 15 58.70 1.23 -51.72
C CYS A 15 58.46 1.10 -50.21
N PHE A 16 59.08 1.94 -49.38
CA PHE A 16 58.56 2.22 -48.03
C PHE A 16 57.58 3.41 -48.10
N SER A 17 56.66 3.34 -49.06
CA SER A 17 55.48 4.19 -49.06
C SER A 17 54.57 3.71 -47.94
N VAL A 18 54.81 4.24 -46.74
CA VAL A 18 53.77 4.64 -45.79
C VAL A 18 52.58 3.66 -45.73
N MET A 19 52.80 2.42 -45.30
CA MET A 19 51.75 1.65 -44.65
C MET A 19 51.68 2.08 -43.18
N PHE A 20 51.37 3.35 -42.93
CA PHE A 20 50.63 3.68 -41.72
C PHE A 20 49.16 3.37 -42.05
N ALA A 21 48.86 2.08 -42.19
CA ALA A 21 47.51 1.61 -41.96
C ALA A 21 47.23 2.04 -40.52
N GLY A 22 46.42 3.09 -40.35
CA GLY A 22 45.86 3.45 -39.08
C GLY A 22 45.26 2.17 -38.52
N VAL A 23 45.87 1.65 -37.45
CA VAL A 23 45.24 0.62 -36.65
C VAL A 23 43.95 1.28 -36.19
N ALA A 24 42.84 0.88 -36.81
CA ALA A 24 41.52 1.19 -36.29
C ALA A 24 41.49 0.48 -34.93
N THR A 25 41.84 1.21 -33.87
CA THR A 25 41.50 0.82 -32.52
C THR A 25 39.99 0.86 -32.49
N GLU A 26 39.36 -0.29 -32.71
CA GLU A 26 37.94 -0.43 -32.43
C GLU A 26 37.73 0.08 -31.00
N PRO A 27 36.79 1.01 -30.79
CA PRO A 27 36.54 1.56 -29.47
C PRO A 27 36.16 0.40 -28.55
N VAL A 28 37.03 0.13 -27.58
CA VAL A 28 36.87 -0.99 -26.66
C VAL A 28 35.70 -0.65 -25.75
N ARG A 29 34.57 -1.33 -25.97
CA ARG A 29 33.38 -1.18 -25.15
C ARG A 29 33.70 -1.61 -23.71
N ARG A 30 33.39 -0.76 -22.73
CA ARG A 30 33.69 -1.07 -21.33
C ARG A 30 32.80 -2.19 -20.80
N PRO A 31 33.34 -3.02 -19.88
CA PRO A 31 32.53 -3.99 -19.17
C PRO A 31 31.43 -3.29 -18.36
N PRO A 32 30.31 -3.99 -18.07
CA PRO A 32 29.25 -3.45 -17.25
C PRO A 32 29.75 -3.06 -15.85
N PRO A 33 29.26 -1.95 -15.28
CA PRO A 33 29.66 -1.54 -13.95
C PRO A 33 29.02 -2.41 -12.87
N THR A 34 29.77 -2.65 -11.80
CA THR A 34 29.28 -3.27 -10.57
C THR A 34 28.59 -2.24 -9.69
N PHE A 35 27.49 -2.63 -9.06
CA PHE A 35 26.74 -1.77 -8.14
C PHE A 35 26.15 -2.56 -6.98
N GLU A 36 25.83 -1.83 -5.92
CA GLU A 36 25.25 -2.35 -4.70
C GLU A 36 23.93 -1.64 -4.40
N ILE A 37 23.02 -2.37 -3.75
CA ILE A 37 21.74 -1.86 -3.27
C ILE A 37 21.77 -1.96 -1.75
N ILE A 38 21.70 -0.80 -1.07
CA ILE A 38 21.77 -0.71 0.39
C ILE A 38 20.46 -0.14 0.92
N GLU A 39 19.81 -0.87 1.82
CA GLU A 39 18.63 -0.39 2.53
C GLU A 39 19.02 0.58 3.64
N LYS A 40 18.43 1.79 3.62
CA LYS A 40 18.61 2.83 4.63
C LYS A 40 17.25 3.36 5.09
N GLY A 41 16.62 2.64 6.02
CA GLY A 41 15.32 3.01 6.56
C GLY A 41 14.23 2.93 5.49
N ASN A 42 13.64 4.07 5.14
CA ASN A 42 12.55 4.15 4.14
C ASN A 42 13.06 4.34 2.70
N TYR A 43 14.37 4.19 2.47
CA TYR A 43 14.99 4.40 1.16
C TYR A 43 15.93 3.25 0.78
N LEU A 44 16.01 2.96 -0.51
CA LEU A 44 17.08 2.15 -1.09
C LEU A 44 18.10 3.09 -1.71
N ASN A 45 19.36 2.86 -1.40
CA ASN A 45 20.48 3.57 -2.00
C ASN A 45 21.12 2.67 -3.04
N PHE A 46 21.09 3.09 -4.31
CA PHE A 46 21.85 2.43 -5.38
C PHE A 46 23.21 3.11 -5.46
N SER A 47 24.28 2.34 -5.32
CA SER A 47 25.65 2.85 -5.29
C SER A 47 26.49 2.09 -6.30
N ALA A 48 27.12 2.80 -7.24
CA ALA A 48 28.12 2.23 -8.13
C ALA A 48 29.53 2.57 -7.63
N SER A 49 30.51 1.71 -7.96
CA SER A 49 31.92 2.07 -7.79
C SER A 49 32.30 3.22 -8.72
N ALA A 50 33.20 4.10 -8.29
CA ALA A 50 33.71 5.16 -9.15
C ALA A 50 34.33 4.56 -10.43
N PRO A 51 34.16 5.21 -11.59
CA PRO A 51 34.72 4.73 -12.85
C PRO A 51 36.25 4.78 -12.79
N GLU A 52 36.92 3.73 -13.24
CA GLU A 52 38.37 3.72 -13.47
C GLU A 52 38.68 4.59 -14.71
N SER A 53 38.69 5.90 -14.52
CA SER A 53 38.87 6.92 -15.55
C SER A 53 39.70 8.08 -15.01
N THR A 54 40.52 8.68 -15.87
CA THR A 54 41.26 9.91 -15.55
C THR A 54 40.36 11.14 -15.49
N VAL A 55 39.14 11.04 -16.02
CA VAL A 55 38.11 12.09 -16.05
C VAL A 55 36.79 11.56 -15.49
N PRO A 56 36.63 11.50 -14.14
CA PRO A 56 35.43 10.95 -13.51
C PRO A 56 34.16 11.76 -13.85
N HIS A 57 34.21 13.10 -13.81
CA HIS A 57 33.10 14.00 -14.15
C HIS A 57 32.44 13.78 -15.52
N CYS A 58 33.11 13.10 -16.45
CA CYS A 58 32.56 12.77 -17.76
C CYS A 58 31.63 11.54 -17.75
N TRP A 59 31.56 10.83 -16.63
CA TRP A 59 30.76 9.64 -16.48
C TRP A 59 29.45 9.95 -15.77
N LYS A 60 28.41 9.26 -16.19
CA LYS A 60 27.08 9.30 -15.57
C LYS A 60 26.53 7.89 -15.48
N TYR A 61 26.18 7.46 -14.27
CA TYR A 61 25.48 6.20 -14.09
C TYR A 61 23.99 6.39 -14.31
N VAL A 62 23.43 5.49 -15.11
CA VAL A 62 22.01 5.39 -15.39
C VAL A 62 21.51 4.12 -14.72
N PHE A 63 20.78 4.28 -13.61
CA PHE A 63 20.10 3.17 -12.95
C PHE A 63 18.69 3.06 -13.50
N GLN A 64 18.39 1.91 -14.08
CA GLN A 64 17.07 1.56 -14.54
C GLN A 64 16.49 0.52 -13.59
N TYR A 65 15.36 0.83 -12.96
CA TYR A 65 14.74 -0.09 -12.01
C TYR A 65 13.24 -0.24 -12.21
N ARG A 66 12.71 -1.38 -11.82
CA ARG A 66 11.28 -1.65 -11.75
C ARG A 66 10.93 -2.17 -10.36
N LYS A 67 9.74 -1.83 -9.87
CA LYS A 67 9.19 -2.32 -8.60
C LYS A 67 7.80 -2.89 -8.82
N CYS A 68 7.42 -3.96 -8.13
CA CYS A 68 6.04 -4.49 -8.15
C CYS A 68 5.42 -4.77 -9.54
N ASN A 69 6.24 -5.01 -10.58
CA ASN A 69 5.82 -5.09 -12.00
C ASN A 69 5.21 -3.80 -12.58
N GLU A 70 5.52 -2.64 -11.99
CA GLU A 70 5.26 -1.33 -12.57
C GLU A 70 6.18 -1.04 -13.76
N GLU A 71 5.95 0.12 -14.39
CA GLU A 71 6.81 0.66 -15.43
C GLU A 71 8.25 0.86 -14.93
N GLN A 72 9.19 0.87 -15.89
CA GLN A 72 10.60 1.04 -15.60
C GLN A 72 10.90 2.51 -15.30
N PHE A 73 11.50 2.76 -14.15
CA PHE A 73 11.98 4.05 -13.71
C PHE A 73 13.46 4.20 -14.08
N THR A 74 13.88 5.42 -14.41
CA THR A 74 15.29 5.75 -14.68
C THR A 74 15.72 6.87 -13.76
N VAL A 75 16.82 6.64 -13.04
CA VAL A 75 17.47 7.63 -12.18
C VAL A 75 18.95 7.71 -12.51
N TYR A 76 19.56 8.83 -12.15
CA TYR A 76 20.92 9.15 -12.54
C TYR A 76 21.79 9.43 -11.33
N ALA A 77 23.06 9.06 -11.39
CA ALA A 77 24.05 9.43 -10.40
C ALA A 77 25.34 9.90 -11.09
N ASN A 78 25.93 10.97 -10.57
CA ASN A 78 27.19 11.53 -11.06
C ASN A 78 28.22 11.61 -9.93
N GLU A 79 29.38 12.18 -10.22
CA GLU A 79 30.45 12.41 -9.24
C GLU A 79 29.97 13.24 -8.03
N ASP A 80 29.17 14.29 -8.26
CA ASP A 80 28.64 15.17 -7.22
C ASP A 80 27.74 14.42 -6.20
N ASP A 81 27.06 13.38 -6.65
CA ASP A 81 26.17 12.54 -5.84
C ASP A 81 26.93 11.36 -5.18
N GLY A 82 28.26 11.33 -5.32
CA GLY A 82 29.10 10.23 -4.89
C GLY A 82 28.77 8.92 -5.59
N TRP A 83 28.31 8.98 -6.85
CA TRP A 83 27.87 7.83 -7.65
C TRP A 83 26.73 7.03 -7.02
N SER A 84 25.91 7.72 -6.21
CA SER A 84 24.80 7.11 -5.48
C SER A 84 23.49 7.85 -5.69
N VAL A 85 22.38 7.13 -5.60
CA VAL A 85 21.04 7.70 -5.70
C VAL A 85 20.08 7.00 -4.74
N GLN A 86 19.24 7.80 -4.09
CA GLN A 86 18.22 7.32 -3.16
C GLN A 86 16.86 7.22 -3.85
N VAL A 87 16.21 6.08 -3.68
CA VAL A 87 14.84 5.83 -4.14
C VAL A 87 13.98 5.41 -2.96
N GLN A 88 12.68 5.71 -3.01
CA GLN A 88 11.75 5.29 -1.95
C GLN A 88 11.68 3.76 -1.87
N TYR A 89 11.82 3.24 -0.66
CA TYR A 89 11.75 1.82 -0.38
C TYR A 89 10.32 1.40 -0.01
N ASP A 90 9.81 0.40 -0.72
CA ASP A 90 8.57 -0.30 -0.39
C ASP A 90 8.90 -1.75 -0.07
N ALA A 91 8.73 -2.12 1.20
CA ALA A 91 9.00 -3.47 1.69
C ALA A 91 8.07 -4.54 1.10
N ALA A 92 6.93 -4.16 0.54
CA ALA A 92 6.01 -5.08 -0.12
C ALA A 92 6.40 -5.36 -1.59
N CYS A 93 7.38 -4.64 -2.14
CA CYS A 93 7.75 -4.76 -3.55
C CYS A 93 9.09 -5.45 -3.77
N LYS A 94 9.14 -6.32 -4.79
CA LYS A 94 10.39 -6.76 -5.39
C LYS A 94 10.91 -5.70 -6.34
N TYR A 95 12.18 -5.36 -6.19
CA TYR A 95 12.93 -4.46 -7.04
C TYR A 95 13.82 -5.24 -7.98
N ILE A 96 13.96 -4.72 -9.20
CA ILE A 96 14.84 -5.27 -10.23
C ILE A 96 15.59 -4.09 -10.82
N VAL A 97 16.89 -4.06 -10.62
CA VAL A 97 17.74 -2.91 -10.92
C VAL A 97 18.81 -3.32 -11.92
N GLN A 98 19.05 -2.45 -12.89
CA GLN A 98 20.16 -2.53 -13.84
C GLN A 98 20.85 -1.18 -13.87
N VAL A 99 22.14 -1.18 -14.12
CA VAL A 99 22.94 0.03 -14.25
C VAL A 99 23.72 0.01 -15.57
N GLN A 100 23.89 1.19 -16.14
CA GLN A 100 24.76 1.45 -17.29
C GLN A 100 25.57 2.71 -17.02
N ALA A 101 26.88 2.66 -17.24
CA ALA A 101 27.73 3.85 -17.28
C ALA A 101 27.66 4.48 -18.66
N LYS A 102 27.30 5.76 -18.73
CA LYS A 102 27.28 6.56 -19.95
C LYS A 102 28.35 7.63 -19.91
N TYR A 103 29.00 7.84 -21.05
CA TYR A 103 30.03 8.86 -21.20
C TYR A 103 29.44 10.12 -21.83
N ASP A 104 29.72 11.29 -21.26
CA ASP A 104 29.25 12.56 -21.78
C ASP A 104 30.13 13.04 -22.95
N THR A 105 29.71 12.66 -24.15
CA THR A 105 30.41 13.04 -25.38
C THR A 105 30.28 14.54 -25.71
N ARG A 106 29.33 15.27 -25.13
CA ARG A 106 29.11 16.69 -25.44
C ARG A 106 30.20 17.57 -24.87
N TYR A 107 30.63 17.28 -23.65
CA TYR A 107 31.64 18.07 -22.94
C TYR A 107 33.02 17.41 -22.96
N CYS A 108 33.08 16.08 -23.03
CA CYS A 108 34.33 15.34 -22.91
C CYS A 108 34.82 14.69 -24.22
N GLY A 109 34.14 14.97 -25.34
CA GLY A 109 34.48 14.45 -26.67
C GLY A 109 34.15 12.98 -26.87
N GLU A 110 34.38 12.44 -28.07
CA GLU A 110 34.09 11.05 -28.41
C GLU A 110 35.30 10.13 -28.18
N ILE A 111 35.87 10.21 -26.98
CA ILE A 111 37.08 9.46 -26.61
C ILE A 111 36.72 8.06 -26.10
N GLU A 112 35.63 7.97 -25.35
CA GLU A 112 35.15 6.76 -24.67
C GLU A 112 33.73 6.45 -25.13
N GLN A 113 33.34 5.17 -25.01
CA GLN A 113 31.98 4.71 -25.29
C GLN A 113 31.24 4.33 -24.02
N ASP A 114 29.91 4.35 -24.12
CA ASP A 114 29.02 3.81 -23.10
C ASP A 114 29.38 2.35 -22.79
N SER A 115 29.31 2.01 -21.51
CA SER A 115 29.43 0.61 -21.06
C SER A 115 28.22 -0.22 -21.50
N ASP A 116 28.42 -1.53 -21.49
CA ASP A 116 27.30 -2.47 -21.54
C ASP A 116 26.41 -2.37 -20.30
N VAL A 117 25.13 -2.71 -20.48
CA VAL A 117 24.17 -2.74 -19.37
C VAL A 117 24.49 -3.93 -18.48
N SER A 118 24.48 -3.73 -17.17
CA SER A 118 24.69 -4.81 -16.20
C SER A 118 23.53 -5.80 -16.15
N ASP A 119 23.85 -7.00 -15.66
CA ASP A 119 22.86 -8.01 -15.35
C ASP A 119 21.87 -7.50 -14.29
N PRO A 120 20.59 -7.88 -14.39
CA PRO A 120 19.57 -7.45 -13.44
C PRO A 120 19.84 -8.01 -12.05
N VAL A 121 19.94 -7.12 -11.07
CA VAL A 121 20.02 -7.47 -9.65
C VAL A 121 18.62 -7.38 -9.04
N TYR A 122 18.26 -8.41 -8.28
CA TYR A 122 16.97 -8.52 -7.62
C TYR A 122 17.09 -8.20 -6.13
N PHE A 123 16.25 -7.30 -5.64
CA PHE A 123 16.20 -6.93 -4.23
C PHE A 123 14.78 -7.07 -3.67
N GLY A 124 14.65 -7.66 -2.49
CA GLY A 124 13.36 -7.89 -1.84
C GLY A 124 12.51 -9.02 -2.45
N GLN A 125 11.28 -9.12 -1.96
CA GLN A 125 10.29 -10.10 -2.41
C GLN A 125 8.93 -9.41 -2.55
N ASN A 126 8.12 -9.87 -3.49
CA ASN A 126 6.74 -9.37 -3.61
C ASN A 126 5.96 -9.87 -2.38
N GLY A 127 5.61 -8.95 -1.51
CA GLY A 127 4.68 -9.19 -0.41
C GLY A 127 3.26 -9.34 -0.95
N ASP A 128 2.44 -10.15 -0.28
CA ASP A 128 1.00 -10.12 -0.52
C ASP A 128 0.47 -8.78 0.05
N PRO A 129 -0.07 -7.87 -0.79
CA PRO A 129 -0.60 -6.59 -0.30
C PRO A 129 -1.77 -6.80 0.69
N ASN A 130 -2.39 -7.98 0.70
CA ASN A 130 -3.45 -8.36 1.62
C ASN A 130 -2.92 -9.04 2.89
N LEU A 131 -1.61 -9.24 3.04
CA LEU A 131 -1.04 -9.82 4.26
C LEU A 131 -1.42 -9.00 5.51
N PRO A 132 -1.23 -7.66 5.57
CA PRO A 132 -1.59 -6.89 6.76
C PRO A 132 -3.10 -6.94 7.04
N SER A 133 -3.95 -6.92 6.01
CA SER A 133 -5.41 -7.01 6.19
C SER A 133 -5.84 -8.41 6.66
N LYS A 134 -5.22 -9.47 6.15
CA LYS A 134 -5.43 -10.85 6.63
C LYS A 134 -4.98 -11.03 8.08
N VAL A 135 -3.82 -10.49 8.44
CA VAL A 135 -3.33 -10.54 9.83
C VAL A 135 -4.28 -9.77 10.75
N ALA A 136 -4.73 -8.59 10.36
CA ALA A 136 -5.70 -7.82 11.14
C ALA A 136 -7.03 -8.56 11.32
N MET A 137 -7.55 -9.20 10.27
CA MET A 137 -8.79 -9.99 10.32
C MET A 137 -8.72 -11.12 11.36
N ILE A 138 -7.53 -11.70 11.57
CA ILE A 138 -7.33 -12.78 12.55
C ILE A 138 -6.97 -12.21 13.94
N ALA A 139 -6.11 -11.20 14.00
CA ALA A 139 -5.60 -10.66 15.25
C ALA A 139 -6.67 -9.91 16.04
N ILE A 140 -7.52 -9.11 15.38
CA ILE A 140 -8.58 -8.33 16.03
C ILE A 140 -9.54 -9.22 16.84
N PRO A 141 -10.19 -10.26 16.28
CA PRO A 141 -11.10 -11.10 17.06
C PRO A 141 -10.38 -11.81 18.21
N VAL A 142 -9.13 -12.26 18.02
CA VAL A 142 -8.33 -12.91 19.08
C VAL A 142 -8.08 -11.95 20.24
N ILE A 143 -7.68 -10.71 19.95
CA ILE A 143 -7.45 -9.67 20.96
C ILE A 143 -8.76 -9.32 21.67
N LEU A 144 -9.87 -9.16 20.94
CA LEU A 144 -11.18 -8.87 21.54
C LEU A 144 -11.65 -10.00 22.46
N CYS A 145 -11.51 -11.26 22.04
CA CYS A 145 -11.82 -12.40 22.89
C CYS A 145 -10.98 -12.40 24.17
N PHE A 146 -9.67 -12.15 24.06
CA PHE A 146 -8.78 -12.07 25.22
C PHE A 146 -9.18 -10.93 26.17
N CYS A 147 -9.46 -9.74 25.62
CA CYS A 147 -9.93 -8.58 26.38
C CYS A 147 -11.26 -8.87 27.10
N LEU A 148 -12.22 -9.54 26.45
CA LEU A 148 -13.48 -9.92 27.07
C LEU A 148 -13.28 -10.92 28.22
N ILE A 149 -12.41 -11.93 28.04
CA ILE A 149 -12.09 -12.90 29.09
C ILE A 149 -11.46 -12.18 30.29
N VAL A 150 -10.48 -11.31 30.06
CA VAL A 150 -9.83 -10.53 31.12
C VAL A 150 -10.84 -9.63 31.82
N ALA A 151 -11.70 -8.93 31.08
CA ALA A 151 -12.75 -8.11 31.66
C ALA A 151 -13.68 -8.94 32.56
N ILE A 152 -14.17 -10.09 32.09
CA ILE A 152 -15.01 -11.00 32.88
C ILE A 152 -14.30 -11.45 34.15
N VAL A 153 -13.01 -11.84 34.07
CA VAL A 153 -12.22 -12.26 35.23
C VAL A 153 -12.05 -11.12 36.23
N LEU A 154 -11.75 -9.91 35.76
CA LEU A 154 -11.62 -8.72 36.60
C LEU A 154 -12.95 -8.34 37.26
N PHE A 155 -14.06 -8.38 36.52
CA PHE A 155 -15.40 -8.16 37.07
C PHE A 155 -15.73 -9.21 38.14
N ARG A 156 -15.42 -10.49 37.93
CA ARG A 156 -15.65 -11.54 38.93
C ARG A 156 -14.78 -11.34 40.18
N ARG A 157 -13.51 -10.94 40.00
CA ARG A 157 -12.55 -10.74 41.10
C ARG A 157 -12.82 -9.48 41.92
N HIS A 158 -13.27 -8.41 41.27
CA HIS A 158 -13.52 -7.10 41.88
C HIS A 158 -15.01 -6.77 41.98
N LYS A 159 -15.90 -7.75 41.86
CA LYS A 159 -17.35 -7.58 42.03
C LYS A 159 -17.70 -6.80 43.30
N GLU A 160 -16.94 -6.98 44.37
CA GLU A 160 -17.19 -6.34 45.67
C GLU A 160 -16.70 -4.88 45.76
N LYS A 161 -15.83 -4.47 44.83
CA LYS A 161 -15.37 -3.08 44.70
C LYS A 161 -16.17 -2.29 43.66
N PHE A 162 -16.60 -2.95 42.58
CA PHE A 162 -17.40 -2.33 41.50
C PHE A 162 -18.90 -2.29 41.84
N LEU A 163 -19.42 -3.29 42.54
CA LEU A 163 -20.75 -3.27 43.13
C LEU A 163 -20.58 -3.16 44.64
N PRO A 164 -20.60 -1.94 45.23
CA PRO A 164 -20.70 -1.82 46.67
C PRO A 164 -21.90 -2.67 47.12
N LYS A 165 -21.70 -3.44 48.19
CA LYS A 165 -22.71 -4.31 48.79
C LYS A 165 -24.03 -3.55 48.84
N VAL A 166 -24.97 -3.88 47.94
CA VAL A 166 -26.27 -3.20 47.89
C VAL A 166 -26.87 -3.42 49.28
N PRO A 167 -27.07 -2.35 50.09
CA PRO A 167 -27.75 -2.52 51.36
C PRO A 167 -29.11 -3.12 51.00
N THR A 168 -29.39 -4.30 51.55
CA THR A 168 -30.60 -5.10 51.34
C THR A 168 -31.81 -4.19 51.08
N PRO A 169 -32.34 -4.11 49.84
CA PRO A 169 -33.58 -3.39 49.60
C PRO A 169 -34.72 -4.37 49.88
N SER A 170 -34.84 -4.83 51.13
CA SER A 170 -35.94 -5.73 51.51
C SER A 170 -37.30 -5.03 51.49
N ASN A 171 -37.32 -3.70 51.39
CA ASN A 171 -38.52 -2.91 51.57
C ASN A 171 -38.86 -2.02 50.36
N PHE A 172 -37.90 -1.66 49.50
CA PHE A 172 -38.16 -0.68 48.41
C PHE A 172 -38.87 -1.29 47.19
N PHE A 173 -38.58 -2.55 46.85
CA PHE A 173 -39.28 -3.25 45.74
C PHE A 173 -40.55 -3.96 46.18
N LYS A 174 -40.74 -4.15 47.50
CA LYS A 174 -41.92 -4.78 48.07
C LYS A 174 -43.15 -3.90 47.89
N ASP A 175 -43.01 -2.58 48.09
CA ASP A 175 -44.09 -1.62 47.89
C ASP A 175 -44.49 -1.44 46.41
N MET A 176 -43.55 -1.65 45.48
CA MET A 176 -43.82 -1.56 44.03
C MET A 176 -44.56 -2.81 43.49
N PHE A 177 -44.38 -3.98 44.14
CA PHE A 177 -45.07 -5.23 43.80
C PHE A 177 -46.35 -5.50 44.62
N ASP A 178 -46.47 -4.94 45.83
CA ASP A 178 -47.69 -5.05 46.64
C ASP A 178 -48.82 -4.12 46.14
N SER A 179 -48.55 -3.15 45.26
CA SER A 179 -49.61 -2.35 44.59
C SER A 179 -50.52 -3.19 43.69
N ASN A 180 -50.03 -4.31 43.16
CA ASN A 180 -50.85 -5.26 42.40
C ASN A 180 -51.79 -6.08 43.30
N LYS A 181 -51.60 -6.10 44.62
CA LYS A 181 -52.50 -6.80 45.56
C LYS A 181 -53.77 -6.00 45.87
N GLU A 182 -53.71 -4.67 45.74
CA GLU A 182 -54.92 -3.84 45.84
C GLU A 182 -55.71 -3.82 44.53
N MET A 183 -55.02 -3.90 43.38
CA MET A 183 -55.69 -4.04 42.07
C MET A 183 -56.18 -5.47 41.77
N THR A 184 -55.60 -6.52 42.39
CA THR A 184 -56.13 -7.90 42.26
C THR A 184 -57.18 -8.26 43.32
N LYS A 185 -57.31 -7.48 44.41
CA LYS A 185 -58.48 -7.57 45.30
C LYS A 185 -59.74 -6.94 44.71
N SER A 186 -59.61 -5.99 43.77
CA SER A 186 -60.74 -5.49 42.98
C SER A 186 -60.99 -6.29 41.70
N LEU A 187 -60.20 -7.34 41.42
CA LEU A 187 -60.22 -8.04 40.12
C LEU A 187 -60.25 -9.56 40.20
N ASN A 188 -60.69 -10.15 41.33
CA ASN A 188 -61.02 -11.58 41.40
C ASN A 188 -62.08 -11.87 42.48
N VAL A 189 -63.33 -11.51 42.20
CA VAL A 189 -64.50 -12.32 42.59
C VAL A 189 -65.38 -12.40 41.35
N GLY A 190 -65.65 -13.62 40.92
CA GLY A 190 -66.32 -13.92 39.67
C GLY A 190 -67.73 -13.35 39.61
N GLU A 191 -67.99 -12.63 38.52
CA GLU A 191 -69.29 -12.56 37.86
C GLU A 191 -69.03 -12.15 36.41
N ILE A 192 -68.76 -13.16 35.59
CA ILE A 192 -68.77 -13.02 34.14
C ILE A 192 -70.23 -12.75 33.78
N TYR A 193 -70.50 -11.52 33.33
CA TYR A 193 -71.61 -11.13 32.47
C TYR A 193 -72.98 -11.74 32.80
N VAL A 194 -73.82 -11.01 33.54
CA VAL A 194 -75.28 -11.24 33.54
C VAL A 194 -75.85 -10.42 32.38
N PRO A 195 -76.45 -11.05 31.34
CA PRO A 195 -77.16 -10.32 30.31
C PRO A 195 -78.35 -9.59 30.95
N ASN A 196 -78.43 -8.28 30.79
CA ASN A 196 -79.68 -7.57 31.06
C ASN A 196 -80.69 -7.97 29.98
N GLU A 197 -81.83 -8.55 30.37
CA GLU A 197 -83.02 -8.56 29.53
C GLU A 197 -83.44 -7.10 29.32
N GLU A 198 -83.25 -6.59 28.10
CA GLU A 198 -83.85 -5.33 27.70
C GLU A 198 -85.37 -5.48 27.76
N VAL A 199 -85.99 -4.81 28.73
CA VAL A 199 -87.43 -4.64 28.78
C VAL A 199 -87.80 -3.83 27.54
N VAL A 200 -88.41 -4.51 26.57
CA VAL A 200 -89.07 -3.88 25.44
C VAL A 200 -90.30 -3.16 25.99
N GLU A 201 -90.14 -1.89 26.35
CA GLU A 201 -91.28 -0.98 26.42
C GLU A 201 -91.54 -0.46 25.00
N GLU A 202 -92.68 -0.87 24.46
CA GLU A 202 -93.21 -0.41 23.18
C GLU A 202 -93.41 1.10 23.21
N VAL A 203 -92.44 1.86 22.70
CA VAL A 203 -92.63 3.30 22.46
C VAL A 203 -93.31 3.47 21.10
N HIS A 204 -94.59 3.84 21.20
CA HIS A 204 -95.46 4.18 20.10
C HIS A 204 -94.88 5.33 19.27
N VAL A 205 -94.72 5.12 17.98
CA VAL A 205 -94.21 6.11 17.03
C VAL A 205 -95.37 7.00 16.58
N GLU A 206 -95.30 8.31 16.88
CA GLU A 206 -96.06 9.33 16.14
C GLU A 206 -95.13 10.06 15.16
N PRO A 207 -95.49 10.14 13.87
CA PRO A 207 -94.69 10.82 12.86
C PRO A 207 -95.06 12.30 12.83
N THR A 208 -94.07 13.19 12.87
CA THR A 208 -94.25 14.56 12.41
C THR A 208 -93.18 14.90 11.39
N THR A 209 -93.65 14.89 10.15
CA THR A 209 -93.03 15.40 8.93
C THR A 209 -92.73 16.90 8.97
N SER A 210 -91.86 17.30 8.04
CA SER A 210 -91.61 18.64 7.47
C SER A 210 -90.35 19.36 7.97
N HIS A 211 -89.50 19.97 7.14
CA HIS A 211 -89.27 19.97 5.68
C HIS A 211 -88.01 20.86 5.45
N LEU A 212 -87.19 20.54 4.43
CA LEU A 212 -86.33 21.46 3.63
C LEU A 212 -85.16 22.18 4.37
N SER A 213 -83.96 22.41 3.83
CA SER A 213 -83.44 22.59 2.46
C SER A 213 -81.96 22.15 2.42
N GLU A 214 -81.45 21.44 1.42
CA GLU A 214 -81.00 21.91 0.09
C GLU A 214 -79.61 22.61 0.06
N TYR A 215 -78.81 22.17 -0.93
CA TYR A 215 -77.64 22.77 -1.59
C TYR A 215 -76.19 22.61 -1.07
N ASN A 216 -75.51 21.65 -1.73
CA ASN A 216 -74.23 21.72 -2.47
C ASN A 216 -73.27 22.90 -2.21
N GLN A 217 -71.99 22.61 -1.96
CA GLN A 217 -70.93 22.56 -3.00
C GLN A 217 -69.67 21.88 -2.47
#